data_AF-C3N4M9-F1
#
_entry.id   AF-C3N4M9-F1
#
_cell.length_a   1.000
_cell.length_b   1.000
_cell.length_c   1.000
_cell.angle_alpha   90.00
_cell.angle_beta   90.00
_cell.angle_gamma   90.00
#
_symmetry.space_group_name_H-M   'P 1'
#
loop_
_entity.id
_entity.type
_entity.pdbx_description
1 polymer ?
#
loop_
_entity_poly.entity_id
_entity_poly.type
_entity_poly.pdbx_seq_one_letter_code
_entity_poly.pdbx_strand_id
1 'polypeptide(L)'
;MAAKIFIIKKEKGKIAMSSSNSSFKLTVIIHAYNRKNFLSDAIQSVARQTLDKKNYEIIIIAPFDDFKENLIMNGFKYKFMLRNLNYTYGKTIIDGIKDSEGDYVAILEDDDMFHEKRLEYIYHILRKNNYPKNVYIHNNAYPIDKYGRLINSKKILRKFSPPELDKFIETRANNLFGTFNTHIPNFFMNNLSSIIIDKEIILKRKELLEKIDTAIDSLFFINAVELKSLIYNIPERLTYIRLHDNNLSHITEKLNYKTKLMKLQKFIEKYEKAAELIYNEKYENEFASKLSLITFLYANFIKAITYNDTSIKMEDIIKYIKAKQELKIEKSLINILSLFLISKIPFSIRKYLLSFVTF
;
A
#
# COMPACT_ATOMS: atom_id res chain seq x y z
N MET A 1 -18.73 51.44 26.51
CA MET A 1 -19.23 50.30 27.29
C MET A 1 -18.24 49.16 27.08
N ALA A 2 -17.61 48.73 28.18
CA ALA A 2 -16.33 48.05 28.21
C ALA A 2 -16.38 46.53 27.90
N ALA A 3 -15.21 46.02 27.52
CA ALA A 3 -14.88 44.62 27.37
C ALA A 3 -15.26 43.77 28.59
N LYS A 4 -15.79 42.56 28.36
CA LYS A 4 -15.81 41.48 29.35
C LYS A 4 -14.97 40.32 28.85
N ILE A 5 -13.76 40.30 29.40
CA ILE A 5 -12.85 39.16 29.47
C ILE A 5 -13.56 38.04 30.26
N PHE A 6 -13.70 36.86 29.68
CA PHE A 6 -13.97 35.64 30.45
C PHE A 6 -12.67 34.84 30.58
N ILE A 7 -12.11 34.92 31.79
CA ILE A 7 -11.07 34.02 32.29
C ILE A 7 -11.72 32.66 32.53
N ILE A 8 -11.30 31.63 31.80
CA ILE A 8 -11.56 30.24 32.18
C ILE A 8 -10.32 29.73 32.92
N LYS A 9 -10.56 29.38 34.19
CA LYS A 9 -9.59 28.84 35.15
C LYS A 9 -8.98 27.53 34.64
N LYS A 10 -7.69 27.42 34.92
CA LYS A 10 -6.83 26.24 34.77
C LYS A 10 -7.25 25.19 35.81
N GLU A 11 -7.89 24.10 35.39
CA GLU A 11 -8.04 22.91 36.23
C GLU A 11 -6.96 21.89 35.90
N LYS A 12 -6.30 21.44 36.98
CA LYS A 12 -5.19 20.48 36.99
C LYS A 12 -5.74 19.07 36.80
N GLY A 13 -5.63 18.56 35.57
CA GLY A 13 -5.61 17.12 35.30
C GLY A 13 -4.33 16.80 34.54
N LYS A 14 -3.26 16.42 35.25
CA LYS A 14 -2.08 15.80 34.62
C LYS A 14 -2.49 14.41 34.14
N ILE A 15 -3.00 14.31 32.92
CA ILE A 15 -2.83 13.07 32.16
C ILE A 15 -1.39 13.12 31.69
N ALA A 16 -0.55 12.27 32.26
CA ALA A 16 0.79 12.05 31.77
C ALA A 16 0.68 11.44 30.36
N MET A 17 0.60 12.29 29.35
CA MET A 17 1.05 11.92 28.01
C MET A 17 2.54 11.68 28.16
N SER A 18 2.95 10.40 28.13
CA SER A 18 4.31 10.06 27.75
C SER A 18 4.49 10.55 26.32
N SER A 19 4.84 11.82 26.18
CA SER A 19 5.56 12.29 25.00
C SER A 19 6.87 11.53 25.04
N SER A 20 6.91 10.37 24.39
CA SER A 20 8.14 9.99 23.75
C SER A 20 8.46 11.16 22.82
N ASN A 21 9.36 12.05 23.25
CA ASN A 21 10.01 13.02 22.39
C ASN A 21 10.86 12.21 21.40
N SER A 22 10.20 11.52 20.47
CA SER A 22 10.86 11.00 19.30
C SER A 22 11.38 12.19 18.52
N SER A 23 12.70 12.24 18.32
CA SER A 23 13.35 13.28 17.53
C SER A 23 12.94 13.20 16.06
N PHE A 24 12.54 12.00 15.60
CA PHE A 24 12.16 11.74 14.22
C PHE A 24 10.63 11.72 14.08
N LYS A 25 10.13 12.32 13.01
CA LYS A 25 8.70 12.25 12.68
C LYS A 25 8.39 11.16 11.67
N LEU A 26 9.35 10.86 10.80
CA LEU A 26 9.21 9.86 9.75
C LEU A 26 10.22 8.72 9.94
N THR A 27 9.78 7.49 9.72
CA THR A 27 10.66 6.34 9.51
C THR A 27 10.46 5.85 8.10
N VAL A 28 11.54 5.71 7.33
CA VAL A 28 11.51 5.01 6.04
C VAL A 28 11.95 3.58 6.22
N ILE A 29 11.07 2.62 5.99
CA ILE A 29 11.39 1.19 5.96
C ILE A 29 11.62 0.78 4.50
N ILE A 30 12.87 0.51 4.15
CA ILE A 30 13.25 -0.03 2.84
C ILE A 30 13.29 -1.55 2.95
N HIS A 31 12.40 -2.23 2.22
CA HIS A 31 12.30 -3.68 2.23
C HIS A 31 12.80 -4.27 0.92
N ALA A 32 13.79 -5.16 1.00
CA ALA A 32 14.26 -5.93 -0.13
C ALA A 32 13.72 -7.35 -0.12
N TYR A 33 13.07 -7.74 -1.22
CA TYR A 33 12.56 -9.10 -1.34
C TYR A 33 13.71 -10.07 -1.62
N ASN A 34 14.38 -9.88 -2.76
CA ASN A 34 15.60 -10.59 -3.15
C ASN A 34 16.19 -9.99 -4.43
N ARG A 35 16.22 -8.65 -4.56
CA ARG A 35 16.68 -7.98 -5.78
C ARG A 35 17.77 -6.95 -5.49
N LYS A 36 18.98 -7.47 -5.24
CA LYS A 36 20.15 -6.65 -4.88
C LYS A 36 20.43 -5.51 -5.87
N ASN A 37 20.15 -5.71 -7.16
CA ASN A 37 20.44 -4.75 -8.23
C ASN A 37 19.65 -3.44 -8.11
N PHE A 38 18.46 -3.44 -7.48
CA PHE A 38 17.64 -2.23 -7.35
C PHE A 38 17.74 -1.59 -5.96
N LEU A 39 18.14 -2.36 -4.95
CA LEU A 39 18.25 -1.89 -3.57
C LEU A 39 19.14 -0.65 -3.43
N SER A 40 20.21 -0.54 -4.22
CA SER A 40 21.08 0.66 -4.20
C SER A 40 20.33 1.91 -4.67
N ASP A 41 19.52 1.80 -5.74
CA ASP A 41 18.71 2.91 -6.24
C ASP A 41 17.67 3.35 -5.20
N ALA A 42 16.99 2.38 -4.57
CA ALA A 42 16.01 2.64 -3.51
C ALA A 42 16.64 3.40 -2.33
N ILE A 43 17.77 2.89 -1.80
CA ILE A 43 18.51 3.53 -0.69
C ILE A 43 18.99 4.93 -1.08
N GLN A 44 19.59 5.07 -2.26
CA GLN A 44 20.08 6.37 -2.73
C GLN A 44 18.94 7.39 -2.90
N SER A 45 17.75 6.96 -3.34
CA SER A 45 16.60 7.84 -3.47
C SER A 45 16.12 8.43 -2.14
N VAL A 46 16.27 7.67 -1.05
CA VAL A 46 15.94 8.09 0.31
C VAL A 46 17.06 8.94 0.92
N ALA A 47 18.32 8.64 0.60
CA ALA A 47 19.48 9.42 1.02
C ALA A 47 19.58 10.79 0.32
N ARG A 48 18.92 10.98 -0.83
CA ARG A 48 18.89 12.23 -1.59
C ARG A 48 17.66 13.11 -1.29
N GLN A 49 16.90 12.81 -0.24
CA GLN A 49 15.75 13.65 0.10
C GLN A 49 16.17 15.06 0.51
N THR A 50 15.35 16.04 0.15
CA THR A 50 15.57 17.45 0.51
C THR A 50 15.22 17.76 1.97
N LEU A 51 14.44 16.89 2.63
CA LEU A 51 14.11 17.01 4.04
C LEU A 51 15.38 16.90 4.90
N ASP A 52 15.50 17.76 5.92
CA ASP A 52 16.59 17.69 6.90
C ASP A 52 16.62 16.30 7.58
N LYS A 53 17.81 15.68 7.56
CA LYS A 53 18.09 14.32 8.06
C LYS A 53 17.72 14.13 9.53
N LYS A 54 17.59 15.19 10.32
CA LYS A 54 17.12 15.09 11.71
C LYS A 54 15.63 14.74 11.85
N ASN A 55 14.84 14.88 10.78
CA ASN A 55 13.40 14.68 10.81
C ASN A 55 12.97 13.27 10.37
N TYR A 56 13.89 12.49 9.80
CA TYR A 56 13.61 11.11 9.42
C TYR A 56 14.78 10.15 9.66
N GLU A 57 14.45 8.90 9.92
CA GLU A 57 15.41 7.80 10.01
C GLU A 57 15.12 6.74 8.94
N ILE A 58 16.07 5.82 8.74
CA ILE A 58 16.00 4.82 7.68
C ILE A 58 16.25 3.42 8.27
N ILE A 59 15.34 2.49 8.03
CA ILE A 59 15.49 1.08 8.39
C ILE A 59 15.54 0.27 7.11
N ILE A 60 16.64 -0.43 6.89
CA ILE A 60 16.87 -1.24 5.70
C ILE A 60 16.77 -2.70 6.11
N ILE A 61 15.85 -3.44 5.49
CA ILE A 61 15.63 -4.86 5.78
C ILE A 61 15.84 -5.65 4.49
N ALA A 62 16.96 -6.36 4.40
CA ALA A 62 17.37 -7.05 3.18
C ALA A 62 18.01 -8.40 3.47
N PRO A 63 17.91 -9.40 2.58
CA PRO A 63 18.53 -10.72 2.77
C PRO A 63 20.01 -10.75 2.33
N PHE A 64 20.67 -9.59 2.21
CA PHE A 64 22.02 -9.44 1.67
C PHE A 64 22.98 -8.93 2.74
N ASP A 65 23.65 -9.84 3.44
CA ASP A 65 24.56 -9.45 4.54
C ASP A 65 25.73 -8.58 4.05
N ASP A 66 26.25 -8.89 2.87
CA ASP A 66 27.35 -8.16 2.22
C ASP A 66 27.01 -6.71 1.82
N PHE A 67 25.73 -6.33 1.86
CA PHE A 67 25.31 -4.96 1.61
C PHE A 67 25.65 -4.05 2.80
N LYS A 68 25.67 -4.59 4.01
CA LYS A 68 25.94 -3.84 5.24
C LYS A 68 27.33 -3.20 5.23
N GLU A 69 28.33 -3.93 4.73
CA GLU A 69 29.73 -3.49 4.72
C GLU A 69 30.00 -2.37 3.70
N ASN A 70 29.22 -2.35 2.62
CA ASN A 70 29.36 -1.37 1.53
C ASN A 70 28.41 -0.17 1.66
N LEU A 71 27.52 -0.19 2.64
CA LEU A 71 26.52 0.85 2.84
C LEU A 71 27.13 2.06 3.58
N ILE A 72 27.44 3.11 2.82
CA ILE A 72 27.93 4.38 3.37
C ILE A 72 26.80 5.42 3.31
N MET A 73 26.20 5.72 4.45
CA MET A 73 25.17 6.75 4.58
C MET A 73 25.60 7.86 5.55
N ASN A 74 26.60 8.63 5.14
CA ASN A 74 27.20 9.67 5.97
C ASN A 74 26.15 10.69 6.46
N GLY A 75 26.09 10.86 7.79
CA GLY A 75 25.18 11.80 8.46
C GLY A 75 23.72 11.36 8.52
N PHE A 76 23.41 10.10 8.20
CA PHE A 76 22.08 9.53 8.39
C PHE A 76 22.03 8.65 9.64
N LYS A 77 20.94 8.75 10.40
CA LYS A 77 20.56 7.68 11.32
C LYS A 77 19.93 6.56 10.52
N TYR A 78 20.59 5.41 10.47
CA TYR A 78 20.05 4.23 9.81
C TYR A 78 20.32 2.95 10.59
N LYS A 79 19.45 1.95 10.39
CA LYS A 79 19.64 0.59 10.88
C LYS A 79 19.53 -0.38 9.72
N PHE A 80 20.49 -1.30 9.64
CA PHE A 80 20.40 -2.45 8.73
C PHE A 80 19.97 -3.69 9.51
N MET A 81 18.97 -4.41 8.99
CA MET A 81 18.46 -5.65 9.55
C MET A 81 18.55 -6.74 8.48
N LEU A 82 19.19 -7.86 8.82
CA LEU A 82 19.20 -9.02 7.94
C LEU A 82 17.79 -9.63 7.91
N ARG A 83 17.21 -9.73 6.72
CA ARG A 83 15.86 -10.28 6.55
C ARG A 83 15.86 -11.79 6.77
N ASN A 84 14.99 -12.28 7.63
CA ASN A 84 14.70 -13.71 7.75
C ASN A 84 13.78 -14.14 6.58
N LEU A 85 14.29 -14.99 5.68
CA LEU A 85 13.56 -15.46 4.50
C LEU A 85 12.35 -16.35 4.84
N ASN A 86 12.26 -16.87 6.08
CA ASN A 86 11.09 -17.60 6.57
C ASN A 86 9.98 -16.67 7.06
N TYR A 87 10.24 -15.37 7.18
CA TYR A 87 9.24 -14.40 7.62
C TYR A 87 8.41 -13.90 6.44
N THR A 88 7.13 -13.70 6.73
CA THR A 88 6.23 -13.04 5.80
C THR A 88 6.66 -11.59 5.57
N TYR A 89 6.19 -10.98 4.48
CA TYR A 89 6.44 -9.57 4.25
C TYR A 89 5.85 -8.72 5.40
N GLY A 90 4.62 -8.98 5.84
CA GLY A 90 4.04 -8.23 6.94
C GLY A 90 4.79 -8.42 8.27
N LYS A 91 5.31 -9.61 8.58
CA LYS A 91 6.21 -9.82 9.74
C LYS A 91 7.49 -9.00 9.61
N THR A 92 8.05 -8.92 8.41
CA THR A 92 9.26 -8.13 8.13
C THR A 92 9.00 -6.64 8.38
N ILE A 93 7.85 -6.12 7.94
CA ILE A 93 7.43 -4.74 8.23
C ILE A 93 7.29 -4.52 9.75
N ILE A 94 6.65 -5.45 10.47
CA ILE A 94 6.48 -5.33 11.93
C ILE A 94 7.83 -5.32 12.66
N ASP A 95 8.82 -6.09 12.22
CA ASP A 95 10.16 -6.04 12.81
C ASP A 95 10.83 -4.70 12.56
N GLY A 96 10.70 -4.13 11.37
CA GLY A 96 11.13 -2.75 11.10
C GLY A 96 10.42 -1.73 11.98
N ILE A 97 9.11 -1.88 12.20
CA ILE A 97 8.34 -0.97 13.05
C ILE A 97 8.79 -1.03 14.51
N LYS A 98 9.14 -2.21 15.04
CA LYS A 98 9.65 -2.34 16.41
C LYS A 98 10.93 -1.53 16.63
N ASP A 99 11.75 -1.41 15.60
CA ASP A 99 13.01 -0.68 15.61
C ASP A 99 12.87 0.79 15.18
N SER A 100 11.64 1.24 14.89
CA SER A 100 11.34 2.60 14.42
C SER A 100 10.96 3.55 15.55
N GLU A 101 11.53 4.74 15.53
CA GLU A 101 11.25 5.86 16.43
C GLU A 101 10.20 6.82 15.85
N GLY A 102 10.11 6.95 14.52
CA GLY A 102 9.18 7.84 13.85
C GLY A 102 7.70 7.50 14.07
N ASP A 103 6.85 8.52 14.15
CA ASP A 103 5.40 8.39 14.33
C ASP A 103 4.71 7.89 13.04
N TYR A 104 5.20 8.35 11.88
CA TYR A 104 4.69 7.98 10.56
C TYR A 104 5.72 7.15 9.80
N VAL A 105 5.24 6.09 9.15
CA VAL A 105 6.06 5.11 8.45
C VAL A 105 5.82 5.22 6.95
N ALA A 106 6.90 5.44 6.21
CA ALA A 106 6.96 5.28 4.77
C ALA A 106 7.59 3.93 4.45
N ILE A 107 6.95 3.12 3.61
CA ILE A 107 7.53 1.86 3.15
C ILE A 107 8.04 2.09 1.72
N LEU A 108 9.21 1.54 1.39
CA LEU A 108 9.79 1.56 0.05
C LEU A 108 10.21 0.14 -0.34
N GLU A 109 9.68 -0.36 -1.45
CA GLU A 109 10.10 -1.63 -2.04
C GLU A 109 11.44 -1.48 -2.80
N ASP A 110 12.23 -2.56 -2.87
CA ASP A 110 13.60 -2.51 -3.43
C ASP A 110 13.68 -2.11 -4.90
N ASP A 111 12.63 -2.32 -5.68
CA ASP A 111 12.53 -1.96 -7.10
C ASP A 111 12.12 -0.51 -7.34
N ASP A 112 11.57 0.18 -6.35
CA ASP A 112 11.05 1.54 -6.48
C ASP A 112 12.02 2.61 -5.97
N MET A 113 11.68 3.88 -6.17
CA MET A 113 12.45 5.02 -5.65
C MET A 113 11.53 6.14 -5.19
N PHE A 114 11.95 6.92 -4.20
CA PHE A 114 11.28 8.18 -3.87
C PHE A 114 11.75 9.33 -4.76
N HIS A 115 10.84 10.24 -5.09
CA HIS A 115 11.20 11.57 -5.58
C HIS A 115 11.90 12.35 -4.46
N GLU A 116 12.94 13.12 -4.78
CA GLU A 116 13.80 13.83 -3.81
C GLU A 116 13.03 14.74 -2.84
N LYS A 117 11.87 15.27 -3.28
CA LYS A 117 11.01 16.15 -2.47
C LYS A 117 9.90 15.43 -1.70
N ARG A 118 9.80 14.10 -1.79
CA ARG A 118 8.66 13.34 -1.25
C ARG A 118 8.50 13.54 0.25
N LEU A 119 9.55 13.27 1.02
CA LEU A 119 9.49 13.33 2.48
C LEU A 119 9.31 14.77 2.96
N GLU A 120 9.95 15.75 2.30
CA GLU A 120 9.79 17.18 2.64
C GLU A 120 8.34 17.64 2.45
N TYR A 121 7.74 17.33 1.29
CA TYR A 121 6.37 17.72 1.00
C TYR A 121 5.39 17.14 2.03
N ILE A 122 5.52 15.84 2.32
CA ILE A 122 4.64 15.16 3.28
C ILE A 122 4.89 15.66 4.71
N TYR A 123 6.14 15.87 5.11
CA TYR A 123 6.49 16.43 6.41
C TYR A 123 5.84 17.80 6.62
N HIS A 124 5.82 18.66 5.60
CA HIS A 124 5.16 19.96 5.68
C HIS A 124 3.64 19.85 5.84
N ILE A 125 2.98 18.90 5.16
CA ILE A 125 1.54 18.65 5.37
C ILE A 125 1.28 18.22 6.82
N LEU A 126 2.05 17.25 7.32
CA LEU A 126 1.90 16.74 8.68
C LEU A 126 2.15 17.85 9.71
N ARG A 127 3.24 18.62 9.54
CA ARG A 127 3.60 19.74 10.43
C ARG A 127 2.55 20.85 10.42
N LYS A 128 2.04 21.23 9.25
CA LYS A 128 1.00 22.27 9.12
C LYS A 128 -0.27 21.89 9.87
N ASN A 129 -0.60 20.60 9.90
CA ASN A 129 -1.75 20.06 10.62
C ASN A 129 -1.42 19.57 12.04
N ASN A 130 -0.31 20.04 12.62
CA ASN A 130 0.14 19.72 13.97
C ASN A 130 0.26 18.21 14.26
N TYR A 131 0.81 17.46 13.29
CA TYR A 131 1.04 16.02 13.37
C TYR A 131 -0.21 15.24 13.83
N PRO A 132 -1.25 15.20 12.98
CA PRO A 132 -2.49 14.52 13.36
C PRO A 132 -2.27 13.02 13.55
N LYS A 133 -2.99 12.43 14.48
CA LYS A 133 -3.04 10.97 14.67
C LYS A 133 -3.95 10.30 13.64
N ASN A 134 -3.72 9.01 13.40
CA ASN A 134 -4.51 8.19 12.49
C ASN A 134 -4.58 8.80 11.09
N VAL A 135 -3.41 8.98 10.49
CA VAL A 135 -3.24 9.58 9.17
C VAL A 135 -2.78 8.54 8.16
N TYR A 136 -3.40 8.55 6.99
CA TYR A 136 -2.99 7.76 5.84
C TYR A 136 -2.81 8.71 4.65
N ILE A 137 -1.66 8.66 4.01
CA ILE A 137 -1.28 9.55 2.91
C ILE A 137 -0.94 8.70 1.70
N HIS A 138 -1.49 9.07 0.54
CA HIS A 138 -1.13 8.53 -0.76
C HIS A 138 -0.63 9.64 -1.68
N ASN A 139 0.35 9.34 -2.52
CA ASN A 139 0.81 10.23 -3.59
C ASN A 139 0.77 9.52 -4.96
N ASN A 140 0.64 10.28 -6.05
CA ASN A 140 0.79 9.70 -7.39
C ASN A 140 2.25 9.28 -7.66
N ALA A 141 2.48 8.55 -8.74
CA ALA A 141 3.82 8.09 -9.11
C ALA A 141 4.16 8.19 -10.60
N TYR A 142 5.46 8.22 -10.89
CA TYR A 142 6.04 8.11 -12.22
C TYR A 142 6.37 6.64 -12.54
N PRO A 143 5.87 6.06 -13.64
CA PRO A 143 6.36 4.77 -14.10
C PRO A 143 7.76 4.92 -14.73
N ILE A 144 8.68 4.06 -14.32
CA ILE A 144 10.03 3.95 -14.88
C ILE A 144 10.30 2.54 -15.41
N ASP A 145 11.17 2.42 -16.40
CA ASP A 145 11.62 1.13 -16.90
C ASP A 145 12.66 0.50 -15.96
N LYS A 146 13.07 -0.74 -16.27
CA LYS A 146 14.06 -1.46 -15.47
C LYS A 146 15.40 -0.73 -15.27
N TYR A 147 15.72 0.26 -16.10
CA TYR A 147 16.95 1.06 -16.03
C TYR A 147 16.73 2.42 -15.33
N GLY A 148 15.55 2.67 -14.77
CA GLY A 148 15.23 3.91 -14.08
C GLY A 148 14.80 5.06 -14.99
N ARG A 149 14.53 4.80 -16.28
CA ARG A 149 14.14 5.84 -17.24
C ARG A 149 12.62 5.99 -17.26
N LEU A 150 12.12 7.22 -17.34
CA LEU A 150 10.68 7.50 -17.40
C LEU A 150 10.02 6.79 -18.60
N ILE A 151 8.87 6.17 -18.35
CA ILE A 151 8.06 5.54 -19.39
C ILE A 151 7.09 6.56 -19.98
N ASN A 152 7.31 6.94 -21.24
CA ASN A 152 6.44 7.87 -21.96
C ASN A 152 5.21 7.14 -22.57
N SER A 153 4.31 6.66 -21.72
CA SER A 153 3.04 6.06 -22.14
C SER A 153 1.89 6.58 -21.30
N LYS A 154 0.95 7.32 -21.91
CA LYS A 154 -0.24 7.83 -21.22
C LYS A 154 -1.06 6.71 -20.58
N LYS A 155 -1.16 5.55 -21.24
CA LYS A 155 -1.89 4.39 -20.73
C LYS A 155 -1.26 3.85 -19.44
N ILE A 156 0.07 3.74 -19.41
CA ILE A 156 0.80 3.25 -18.23
C ILE A 156 0.77 4.32 -17.13
N LEU A 157 1.03 5.59 -17.47
CA LEU A 157 1.00 6.70 -16.51
C LEU A 157 -0.34 6.80 -15.79
N ARG A 158 -1.48 6.64 -16.48
CA ARG A 158 -2.81 6.66 -15.86
C ARG A 158 -3.03 5.55 -14.82
N LYS A 159 -2.25 4.46 -14.83
CA LYS A 159 -2.31 3.43 -13.76
C LYS A 159 -1.70 3.93 -12.44
N PHE A 160 -0.74 4.86 -12.50
CA PHE A 160 0.04 5.33 -11.35
C PHE A 160 -0.21 6.81 -11.00
N SER A 161 -0.87 7.54 -11.89
CA SER A 161 -1.28 8.94 -11.71
C SER A 161 -2.63 9.13 -12.43
N PRO A 162 -3.70 8.49 -11.93
CA PRO A 162 -5.03 8.56 -12.53
C PRO A 162 -5.63 9.97 -12.40
N PRO A 163 -6.47 10.42 -13.36
CA PRO A 163 -7.16 11.70 -13.26
C PRO A 163 -8.02 11.86 -12.00
N GLU A 164 -8.56 10.77 -11.47
CA GLU A 164 -9.35 10.76 -10.23
C GLU A 164 -8.55 11.20 -9.00
N LEU A 165 -7.22 11.16 -9.08
CA LEU A 165 -6.30 11.59 -8.03
C LEU A 165 -5.47 12.82 -8.44
N ASP A 166 -6.00 13.65 -9.35
CA ASP A 166 -5.35 14.88 -9.82
C ASP A 166 -5.50 16.09 -8.87
N LYS A 167 -6.24 15.92 -7.78
CA LYS A 167 -6.49 16.94 -6.76
C LYS A 167 -6.01 16.51 -5.39
N PHE A 168 -5.63 17.52 -4.60
CA PHE A 168 -5.44 17.33 -3.17
C PHE A 168 -6.80 16.98 -2.52
N ILE A 169 -6.81 15.90 -1.75
CA ILE A 169 -7.99 15.49 -0.97
C ILE A 169 -7.57 15.43 0.49
N GLU A 170 -8.34 16.04 1.37
CA GLU A 170 -8.24 15.88 2.81
C GLU A 170 -9.63 15.52 3.33
N THR A 171 -9.80 14.30 3.85
CA THR A 171 -11.10 13.82 4.30
C THR A 171 -10.98 12.68 5.29
N ARG A 172 -12.07 12.30 5.95
CA ARG A 172 -12.12 11.07 6.75
C ARG A 172 -12.29 9.87 5.82
N ALA A 173 -11.67 8.74 6.14
CA ALA A 173 -11.69 7.54 5.31
C ALA A 173 -13.10 7.10 4.91
N ASN A 174 -14.04 7.13 5.85
CA ASN A 174 -15.46 6.81 5.59
C ASN A 174 -16.14 7.77 4.60
N ASN A 175 -15.69 9.02 4.56
CA ASN A 175 -16.22 10.05 3.65
C ASN A 175 -15.64 9.92 2.24
N LEU A 176 -14.76 8.95 1.96
CA LEU A 176 -14.39 8.58 0.59
C LEU A 176 -15.51 7.80 -0.09
N PHE A 177 -16.35 7.11 0.69
CA PHE A 177 -17.51 6.40 0.19
C PHE A 177 -18.68 7.37 0.06
N GLY A 178 -19.33 7.38 -1.11
CA GLY A 178 -20.62 8.04 -1.28
C GLY A 178 -20.63 9.50 -1.71
N THR A 179 -19.49 10.20 -1.65
CA THR A 179 -19.25 11.60 -2.09
C THR A 179 -18.54 11.68 -3.43
N PHE A 180 -17.69 10.71 -3.75
CA PHE A 180 -16.96 10.61 -5.01
C PHE A 180 -17.56 9.49 -5.86
N ASN A 181 -17.98 9.80 -7.08
CA ASN A 181 -18.66 8.86 -7.97
C ASN A 181 -17.70 7.83 -8.63
N THR A 182 -16.59 7.46 -7.99
CA THR A 182 -15.38 7.04 -8.72
C THR A 182 -14.52 6.00 -8.00
N HIS A 183 -13.62 5.35 -8.76
CA HIS A 183 -12.62 4.35 -8.38
C HIS A 183 -11.65 4.74 -7.24
N ILE A 184 -11.81 5.91 -6.63
CA ILE A 184 -10.90 6.52 -5.66
C ILE A 184 -10.47 5.56 -4.54
N PRO A 185 -11.37 4.85 -3.84
CA PRO A 185 -10.95 3.93 -2.78
C PRO A 185 -10.00 2.83 -3.25
N ASN A 186 -10.14 2.34 -4.49
CA ASN A 186 -9.26 1.29 -5.01
C ASN A 186 -7.82 1.80 -5.22
N PHE A 187 -7.62 3.09 -5.51
CA PHE A 187 -6.28 3.63 -5.71
C PHE A 187 -5.49 3.72 -4.39
N PHE A 188 -6.16 3.89 -3.26
CA PHE A 188 -5.52 3.82 -1.93
C PHE A 188 -5.19 2.38 -1.48
N MET A 189 -5.63 1.36 -2.21
CA MET A 189 -5.36 -0.04 -1.86
C MET A 189 -4.23 -0.64 -2.71
N ASN A 190 -3.40 0.19 -3.33
CA ASN A 190 -2.34 -0.22 -4.22
C ASN A 190 -1.04 0.53 -3.92
N ASN A 191 0.09 -0.09 -4.25
CA ASN A 191 1.41 0.54 -4.32
C ASN A 191 1.93 1.06 -2.97
N LEU A 192 2.52 0.15 -2.21
CA LEU A 192 3.03 0.40 -0.87
C LEU A 192 4.09 1.51 -0.83
N SER A 193 4.92 1.62 -1.88
CA SER A 193 5.93 2.67 -2.06
C SER A 193 5.36 4.08 -2.21
N SER A 194 4.06 4.23 -2.43
CA SER A 194 3.40 5.54 -2.59
C SER A 194 2.57 5.95 -1.38
N ILE A 195 2.71 5.22 -0.26
CA ILE A 195 1.92 5.43 0.94
C ILE A 195 2.83 5.90 2.11
N ILE A 196 2.30 6.75 2.99
CA ILE A 196 2.84 7.03 4.34
C ILE A 196 1.70 6.89 5.35
N ILE A 197 1.95 6.20 6.46
CA ILE A 197 0.90 5.81 7.39
C ILE A 197 1.35 6.07 8.83
N ASP A 198 0.45 6.59 9.65
CA ASP A 198 0.58 6.56 11.10
C ASP A 198 0.75 5.12 11.60
N LYS A 199 1.72 4.91 12.48
CA LYS A 199 2.05 3.59 13.07
C LYS A 199 0.83 2.96 13.77
N GLU A 200 -0.08 3.74 14.36
CA GLU A 200 -1.30 3.24 15.00
C GLU A 200 -2.20 2.46 14.00
N ILE A 201 -2.29 2.91 12.74
CA ILE A 201 -3.07 2.23 11.69
C ILE A 201 -2.44 0.88 11.32
N ILE A 202 -1.11 0.83 11.23
CA ILE A 202 -0.39 -0.40 10.91
C ILE A 202 -0.57 -1.42 12.05
N LEU A 203 -0.45 -0.97 13.29
CA LEU A 203 -0.49 -1.83 14.48
C LEU A 203 -1.90 -2.32 14.85
N LYS A 204 -2.97 -1.69 14.35
CA LYS A 204 -4.38 -2.08 14.59
C LYS A 204 -4.64 -3.59 14.42
N ARG A 205 -3.99 -4.21 13.43
CA ARG A 205 -4.06 -5.67 13.18
C ARG A 205 -2.69 -6.30 13.04
N LYS A 206 -1.78 -5.98 13.98
CA LYS A 206 -0.40 -6.51 13.99
C LYS A 206 -0.33 -8.02 13.80
N GLU A 207 -1.10 -8.80 14.55
CA GLU A 207 -1.04 -10.28 14.50
C GLU A 207 -1.46 -10.84 13.14
N LEU A 208 -2.44 -10.22 12.47
CA LEU A 208 -2.81 -10.55 11.11
C LEU A 208 -1.70 -10.14 10.13
N LEU A 209 -1.16 -8.93 10.28
CA LEU A 209 -0.08 -8.43 9.42
C LEU A 209 1.13 -9.37 9.45
N GLU A 210 1.51 -9.89 10.63
CA GLU A 210 2.60 -10.87 10.76
C GLU A 210 2.35 -12.19 9.98
N LYS A 211 1.11 -12.47 9.56
CA LYS A 211 0.73 -13.72 8.86
C LYS A 211 0.59 -13.56 7.34
N ILE A 212 0.62 -12.35 6.79
CA ILE A 212 0.37 -12.10 5.36
C ILE A 212 1.62 -11.65 4.59
N ASP A 213 1.69 -12.10 3.34
CA ASP A 213 2.83 -11.89 2.43
C ASP A 213 2.52 -10.89 1.30
N THR A 214 1.26 -10.51 1.16
CA THR A 214 0.69 -9.68 0.10
C THR A 214 -0.62 -9.06 0.62
N ALA A 215 -1.27 -8.20 -0.18
CA ALA A 215 -2.47 -7.45 0.22
C ALA A 215 -2.26 -6.54 1.45
N ILE A 216 -1.01 -6.12 1.69
CA ILE A 216 -0.62 -5.31 2.85
C ILE A 216 -1.16 -3.88 2.71
N ASP A 217 -1.06 -3.30 1.52
CA ASP A 217 -1.70 -2.04 1.13
C ASP A 217 -3.22 -2.07 1.36
N SER A 218 -3.87 -3.15 0.94
CA SER A 218 -5.29 -3.38 1.19
C SER A 218 -5.62 -3.43 2.68
N LEU A 219 -4.86 -4.19 3.48
CA LEU A 219 -5.04 -4.26 4.92
C LEU A 219 -4.86 -2.89 5.59
N PHE A 220 -3.85 -2.13 5.18
CA PHE A 220 -3.59 -0.80 5.73
C PHE A 220 -4.71 0.19 5.45
N PHE A 221 -5.23 0.21 4.24
CA PHE A 221 -6.37 1.06 3.92
C PHE A 221 -7.65 0.62 4.65
N ILE A 222 -7.90 -0.69 4.76
CA ILE A 222 -9.02 -1.23 5.54
C ILE A 222 -8.90 -0.82 7.02
N ASN A 223 -7.71 -0.88 7.62
CA ASN A 223 -7.47 -0.40 8.99
C ASN A 223 -7.70 1.12 9.09
N ALA A 224 -7.31 1.89 8.07
CA ALA A 224 -7.54 3.33 8.04
C ALA A 224 -9.04 3.65 8.03
N VAL A 225 -9.84 2.89 7.25
CA VAL A 225 -11.30 2.96 7.23
C VAL A 225 -11.88 2.57 8.59
N GLU A 226 -11.48 1.43 9.15
CA GLU A 226 -11.91 0.96 10.47
C GLU A 226 -11.77 2.05 11.53
N LEU A 227 -10.62 2.72 11.56
CA LEU A 227 -10.28 3.78 12.50
C LEU A 227 -10.85 5.16 12.15
N LYS A 228 -11.59 5.31 11.05
CA LYS A 228 -12.09 6.60 10.54
C LYS A 228 -10.95 7.63 10.39
N SER A 229 -9.82 7.14 9.88
CA SER A 229 -8.56 7.89 9.77
C SER A 229 -8.71 9.11 8.88
N LEU A 230 -7.84 10.10 9.07
CA LEU A 230 -7.66 11.22 8.16
C LEU A 230 -6.87 10.73 6.94
N ILE A 231 -7.45 10.92 5.75
CA ILE A 231 -6.85 10.53 4.48
C ILE A 231 -6.39 11.77 3.73
N TYR A 232 -5.17 11.70 3.21
CA TYR A 232 -4.66 12.66 2.24
C TYR A 232 -4.39 11.99 0.89
N ASN A 233 -4.93 12.55 -0.19
CA ASN A 233 -4.40 12.32 -1.54
C ASN A 233 -3.53 13.51 -1.93
N ILE A 234 -2.29 13.23 -2.34
CA ILE A 234 -1.34 14.21 -2.86
C ILE A 234 -1.26 14.01 -4.38
N PRO A 235 -1.69 14.98 -5.20
CA PRO A 235 -1.74 14.81 -6.66
C PRO A 235 -0.36 14.77 -7.31
N GLU A 236 0.66 15.29 -6.64
CA GLU A 236 2.04 15.28 -7.10
C GLU A 236 2.57 13.84 -7.21
N ARG A 237 3.39 13.63 -8.24
CA ARG A 237 4.08 12.37 -8.47
C ARG A 237 5.35 12.33 -7.64
N LEU A 238 5.28 11.72 -6.47
CA LEU A 238 6.37 11.74 -5.49
C LEU A 238 7.09 10.39 -5.32
N THR A 239 6.69 9.37 -6.07
CA THR A 239 7.36 8.06 -6.12
C THR A 239 7.65 7.68 -7.58
N TYR A 240 8.70 6.91 -7.82
CA TYR A 240 8.98 6.25 -9.09
C TYR A 240 8.73 4.75 -8.94
N ILE A 241 7.87 4.18 -9.78
CA ILE A 241 7.52 2.76 -9.78
C ILE A 241 8.18 2.04 -10.94
N ARG A 242 8.99 1.02 -10.63
CA ARG A 242 9.79 0.34 -11.65
C ARG A 242 9.08 -0.85 -12.25
N LEU A 243 8.98 -0.84 -13.57
CA LEU A 243 8.39 -1.93 -14.36
C LEU A 243 9.52 -2.78 -14.97
N HIS A 244 9.61 -4.03 -14.53
CA HIS A 244 10.62 -4.99 -14.95
C HIS A 244 10.09 -6.43 -14.98
N ASP A 245 10.85 -7.35 -15.59
CA ASP A 245 10.41 -8.74 -15.87
C ASP A 245 10.20 -9.62 -14.61
N ASN A 246 10.53 -9.08 -13.43
CA ASN A 246 10.43 -9.77 -12.15
C ASN A 246 9.37 -9.17 -11.21
N ASN A 247 8.64 -8.12 -11.62
CA ASN A 247 7.46 -7.68 -10.87
C ASN A 247 6.44 -8.82 -10.83
N LEU A 248 5.90 -9.09 -9.64
CA LEU A 248 4.83 -10.06 -9.48
C LEU A 248 3.48 -9.51 -9.98
N SER A 249 3.28 -8.20 -9.80
CA SER A 249 2.10 -7.44 -10.22
C SER A 249 2.10 -7.01 -11.69
N HIS A 250 3.26 -7.04 -12.35
CA HIS A 250 3.42 -6.66 -13.75
C HIS A 250 4.26 -7.70 -14.49
N ILE A 251 3.58 -8.62 -15.18
CA ILE A 251 4.27 -9.65 -15.94
C ILE A 251 4.49 -9.16 -17.36
N THR A 252 5.73 -8.80 -17.67
CA THR A 252 6.13 -8.30 -18.99
C THR A 252 5.92 -9.35 -20.10
N GLU A 253 5.77 -8.86 -21.33
CA GLU A 253 5.55 -9.67 -22.54
C GLU A 253 6.72 -10.61 -22.88
N LYS A 254 7.90 -10.42 -22.25
CA LYS A 254 9.13 -11.16 -22.58
C LYS A 254 9.25 -12.54 -21.95
N LEU A 255 8.43 -12.87 -20.95
CA LEU A 255 8.45 -14.20 -20.33
C LEU A 255 7.66 -15.20 -21.18
N ASN A 256 8.18 -16.43 -21.29
CA ASN A 256 7.39 -17.51 -21.88
C ASN A 256 6.10 -17.73 -21.07
N TYR A 257 5.05 -18.15 -21.78
CA TYR A 257 3.72 -18.28 -21.22
C TYR A 257 3.65 -19.17 -19.97
N LYS A 258 4.36 -20.31 -19.97
CA LYS A 258 4.36 -21.26 -18.86
C LYS A 258 4.89 -20.64 -17.58
N THR A 259 6.04 -19.94 -17.66
CA THR A 259 6.65 -19.25 -16.51
C THR A 259 5.76 -18.12 -16.00
N LYS A 260 5.11 -17.37 -16.91
CA LYS A 260 4.13 -16.32 -16.57
C LYS A 260 2.95 -16.89 -15.79
N LEU A 261 2.34 -17.96 -16.29
CA LEU A 261 1.20 -18.61 -15.62
C LEU A 261 1.59 -19.14 -14.24
N MET A 262 2.76 -19.79 -14.10
CA MET A 262 3.23 -20.30 -12.80
C MET A 262 3.46 -19.19 -11.77
N LYS A 263 4.10 -18.07 -12.17
CA LYS A 263 4.30 -16.91 -11.29
C LYS A 263 2.97 -16.30 -10.85
N LEU A 264 2.04 -16.13 -11.79
CA LEU A 264 0.69 -15.62 -11.53
C LEU A 264 -0.09 -16.52 -10.57
N GLN A 265 -0.09 -17.83 -10.83
CA GLN A 265 -0.74 -18.85 -9.99
C GLN A 265 -0.24 -18.79 -8.54
N LYS A 266 1.08 -18.74 -8.34
CA LYS A 266 1.69 -18.63 -7.00
C LYS A 266 1.35 -17.31 -6.31
N PHE A 267 1.29 -16.20 -7.04
CA PHE A 267 0.86 -14.91 -6.49
C PHE A 267 -0.59 -14.96 -6.04
N ILE A 268 -1.48 -15.51 -6.88
CA ILE A 268 -2.92 -15.61 -6.59
C ILE A 268 -3.21 -16.47 -5.37
N GLU A 269 -2.52 -17.60 -5.19
CA GLU A 269 -2.65 -18.43 -3.98
C GLU A 269 -2.30 -17.65 -2.71
N LYS A 270 -1.19 -16.90 -2.74
CA LYS A 270 -0.80 -16.05 -1.61
C LYS A 270 -1.81 -14.93 -1.37
N TYR A 271 -2.31 -14.31 -2.44
CA TYR A 271 -3.26 -13.20 -2.36
C TYR A 271 -4.61 -13.65 -1.82
N GLU A 272 -5.12 -14.79 -2.28
CA GLU A 272 -6.38 -15.34 -1.79
C GLU A 272 -6.30 -15.77 -0.32
N LYS A 273 -5.22 -16.43 0.09
CA LYS A 273 -4.99 -16.73 1.52
C LYS A 273 -4.90 -15.48 2.38
N ALA A 274 -4.20 -14.44 1.92
CA ALA A 274 -4.12 -13.17 2.65
C ALA A 274 -5.50 -12.49 2.74
N ALA A 275 -6.25 -12.45 1.63
CA ALA A 275 -7.58 -11.86 1.57
C ALA A 275 -8.60 -12.61 2.45
N GLU A 276 -8.52 -13.94 2.52
CA GLU A 276 -9.31 -14.77 3.43
C GLU A 276 -9.02 -14.43 4.89
N LEU A 277 -7.74 -14.34 5.28
CA LEU A 277 -7.35 -13.96 6.63
C LEU A 277 -7.84 -12.54 6.98
N ILE A 278 -7.74 -11.59 6.04
CA ILE A 278 -8.28 -10.22 6.21
C ILE A 278 -9.80 -10.25 6.38
N TYR A 279 -10.52 -11.05 5.60
CA TYR A 279 -11.98 -11.14 5.67
C TYR A 279 -12.48 -11.75 6.98
N ASN A 280 -11.77 -12.73 7.52
CA ASN A 280 -12.15 -13.43 8.75
C ASN A 280 -11.93 -12.61 10.04
N GLU A 281 -11.33 -11.43 9.95
CA GLU A 281 -11.23 -10.50 11.07
C GLU A 281 -12.58 -9.88 11.45
N LYS A 282 -12.69 -9.46 12.72
CA LYS A 282 -13.85 -8.70 13.20
C LYS A 282 -13.68 -7.20 12.93
N TYR A 283 -14.70 -6.58 12.35
CA TYR A 283 -14.75 -5.16 12.02
C TYR A 283 -15.93 -4.49 12.73
N GLU A 284 -15.68 -3.36 13.38
CA GLU A 284 -16.72 -2.49 13.96
C GLU A 284 -17.26 -1.51 12.91
N ASN A 285 -16.43 -1.14 11.93
CA ASN A 285 -16.83 -0.27 10.84
C ASN A 285 -17.41 -1.07 9.67
N GLU A 286 -18.66 -0.79 9.34
CA GLU A 286 -19.37 -1.45 8.24
C GLU A 286 -18.66 -1.28 6.88
N PHE A 287 -18.03 -0.13 6.62
CA PHE A 287 -17.28 0.08 5.39
C PHE A 287 -16.01 -0.79 5.33
N ALA A 288 -15.31 -0.94 6.45
CA ALA A 288 -14.14 -1.82 6.53
C ALA A 288 -14.53 -3.29 6.34
N SER A 289 -15.63 -3.73 6.96
CA SER A 289 -16.21 -5.07 6.76
C SER A 289 -16.56 -5.34 5.28
N LYS A 290 -17.16 -4.37 4.59
CA LYS A 290 -17.49 -4.51 3.16
C LYS A 290 -16.26 -4.52 2.28
N LEU A 291 -15.23 -3.72 2.57
CA LEU A 291 -13.97 -3.75 1.85
C LEU A 291 -13.23 -5.08 2.01
N SER A 292 -13.21 -5.66 3.21
CA SER A 292 -12.59 -6.98 3.42
C SER A 292 -13.32 -8.07 2.63
N LEU A 293 -14.66 -8.04 2.61
CA LEU A 293 -15.48 -8.94 1.78
C LEU A 293 -15.19 -8.76 0.27
N ILE A 294 -15.14 -7.52 -0.23
CA ILE A 294 -14.82 -7.22 -1.63
C ILE A 294 -13.43 -7.76 -1.99
N THR A 295 -12.44 -7.56 -1.11
CA THR A 295 -11.06 -8.02 -1.31
C THR A 295 -10.99 -9.55 -1.41
N PHE A 296 -11.65 -10.27 -0.49
CA PHE A 296 -11.75 -11.73 -0.48
C PHE A 296 -12.44 -12.30 -1.72
N LEU A 297 -13.63 -11.79 -2.05
CA LEU A 297 -14.38 -12.25 -3.21
C LEU A 297 -13.63 -11.98 -4.52
N TYR A 298 -12.96 -10.83 -4.64
CA TYR A 298 -12.12 -10.54 -5.81
C TYR A 298 -10.97 -11.55 -5.95
N ALA A 299 -10.29 -11.88 -4.85
CA ALA A 299 -9.23 -12.88 -4.86
C ALA A 299 -9.75 -14.27 -5.31
N ASN A 300 -10.91 -14.68 -4.81
CA ASN A 300 -11.57 -15.91 -5.23
C ASN A 300 -11.96 -15.92 -6.70
N PHE A 301 -12.45 -14.80 -7.25
CA PHE A 301 -12.78 -14.71 -8.67
C PHE A 301 -11.54 -14.84 -9.56
N ILE A 302 -10.42 -14.20 -9.18
CA ILE A 302 -9.16 -14.34 -9.93
C ILE A 302 -8.63 -15.79 -9.85
N LYS A 303 -8.68 -16.40 -8.67
CA LYS A 303 -8.30 -17.82 -8.46
C LYS A 303 -9.16 -18.75 -9.31
N ALA A 304 -10.47 -18.50 -9.36
CA ALA A 304 -11.40 -19.25 -10.19
C ALA A 304 -11.05 -19.23 -11.67
N ILE A 305 -10.49 -18.15 -12.20
CA ILE A 305 -10.10 -18.07 -13.61
C ILE A 305 -8.78 -18.77 -13.90
N THR A 306 -7.89 -18.82 -12.90
CA THR A 306 -6.50 -19.23 -13.06
C THR A 306 -6.28 -20.72 -12.72
N TYR A 307 -7.23 -21.34 -12.04
CA TYR A 307 -7.23 -22.75 -11.66
C TYR A 307 -8.41 -23.52 -12.27
N ASN A 308 -8.24 -24.81 -12.48
CA ASN A 308 -9.25 -25.68 -13.11
C ASN A 308 -10.41 -25.98 -12.17
N ASP A 309 -10.11 -26.30 -10.90
CA ASP A 309 -11.05 -26.95 -9.97
C ASP A 309 -11.84 -25.94 -9.12
N THR A 310 -11.85 -24.67 -9.52
CA THR A 310 -12.47 -23.58 -8.78
C THR A 310 -13.59 -22.96 -9.61
N SER A 311 -14.79 -22.88 -9.03
CA SER A 311 -15.96 -22.31 -9.68
C SER A 311 -16.46 -21.07 -8.95
N ILE A 312 -16.84 -20.04 -9.70
CA ILE A 312 -17.50 -18.87 -9.14
C ILE A 312 -18.98 -19.18 -8.87
N LYS A 313 -19.43 -18.98 -7.63
CA LYS A 313 -20.85 -19.10 -7.25
C LYS A 313 -21.60 -17.80 -7.56
N MET A 314 -22.84 -17.92 -8.01
CA MET A 314 -23.67 -16.74 -8.30
C MET A 314 -23.96 -15.91 -7.03
N GLU A 315 -24.13 -16.57 -5.89
CA GLU A 315 -24.32 -15.91 -4.59
C GLU A 315 -23.16 -14.99 -4.23
N ASP A 316 -21.92 -15.41 -4.53
CA ASP A 316 -20.72 -14.62 -4.25
C ASP A 316 -20.64 -13.39 -5.16
N ILE A 317 -21.05 -13.52 -6.42
CA ILE A 317 -21.18 -12.37 -7.34
C ILE A 317 -22.21 -11.38 -6.80
N ILE A 318 -23.37 -11.86 -6.34
CA ILE A 318 -24.42 -11.02 -5.78
C ILE A 318 -23.90 -10.28 -4.53
N LYS A 319 -23.22 -10.98 -3.61
CA LYS A 319 -22.60 -10.38 -2.41
C LYS A 319 -21.59 -9.30 -2.81
N TYR A 320 -20.70 -9.59 -3.76
CA TYR A 320 -19.71 -8.65 -4.25
C TYR A 320 -20.34 -7.38 -4.84
N ILE A 321 -21.34 -7.54 -5.71
CA ILE A 321 -22.03 -6.40 -6.34
C ILE A 321 -22.78 -5.56 -5.31
N LYS A 322 -23.50 -6.21 -4.37
CA LYS A 322 -24.21 -5.52 -3.29
C LYS A 322 -23.27 -4.71 -2.41
N ALA A 323 -22.15 -5.30 -1.98
CA ALA A 323 -21.15 -4.61 -1.17
C ALA A 323 -20.58 -3.38 -1.90
N LYS A 324 -20.20 -3.49 -3.18
CA LYS A 324 -19.73 -2.34 -3.97
C LYS A 324 -20.80 -1.26 -4.13
N GLN A 325 -22.06 -1.66 -4.32
CA GLN A 325 -23.18 -0.74 -4.45
C GLN A 325 -23.39 0.08 -3.17
N GLU A 326 -23.33 -0.57 -2.00
CA GLU A 326 -23.50 0.09 -0.71
C GLU A 326 -22.33 1.04 -0.40
N LEU A 327 -21.12 0.73 -0.87
CA LEU A 327 -19.96 1.63 -0.80
C LEU A 327 -19.94 2.71 -1.88
N LYS A 328 -20.89 2.67 -2.83
CA LYS A 328 -20.91 3.48 -4.06
C LYS A 328 -19.59 3.43 -4.86
N ILE A 329 -18.91 2.28 -4.84
CA ILE A 329 -17.71 2.02 -5.67
C ILE A 329 -18.18 1.56 -7.05
N GLU A 330 -17.53 2.03 -8.12
CA GLU A 330 -17.96 1.75 -9.49
C GLU A 330 -18.16 0.25 -9.76
N LYS A 331 -19.31 -0.03 -10.38
CA LYS A 331 -19.72 -1.34 -10.88
C LYS A 331 -19.10 -1.55 -12.26
N SER A 332 -17.89 -2.08 -12.34
CA SER A 332 -17.48 -2.74 -13.59
C SER A 332 -18.22 -4.09 -13.72
N LEU A 333 -19.56 -4.05 -13.88
CA LEU A 333 -20.42 -5.23 -14.06
C LEU A 333 -19.93 -6.08 -15.24
N ILE A 334 -19.46 -5.42 -16.30
CA ILE A 334 -18.82 -6.05 -17.47
C ILE A 334 -17.66 -6.93 -17.04
N ASN A 335 -16.81 -6.48 -16.11
CA ASN A 335 -15.65 -7.27 -15.70
C ASN A 335 -16.08 -8.51 -14.92
N ILE A 336 -16.94 -8.41 -13.90
CA ILE A 336 -17.29 -9.55 -13.04
C ILE A 336 -18.16 -10.59 -13.76
N LEU A 337 -19.11 -10.13 -14.59
CA LEU A 337 -19.89 -11.06 -15.43
C LEU A 337 -18.99 -11.74 -16.46
N SER A 338 -18.01 -11.03 -17.01
CA SER A 338 -16.98 -11.66 -17.86
C SER A 338 -16.16 -12.67 -17.06
N LEU A 339 -15.74 -12.37 -15.83
CA LEU A 339 -15.04 -13.33 -14.96
C LEU A 339 -15.88 -14.58 -14.71
N PHE A 340 -17.19 -14.41 -14.45
CA PHE A 340 -18.12 -15.53 -14.28
C PHE A 340 -18.25 -16.37 -15.55
N LEU A 341 -18.53 -15.75 -16.70
CA LEU A 341 -18.65 -16.45 -17.97
C LEU A 341 -17.35 -17.17 -18.32
N ILE A 342 -16.20 -16.51 -18.16
CA ILE A 342 -14.87 -17.11 -18.34
C ILE A 342 -14.70 -18.31 -17.43
N SER A 343 -15.12 -18.24 -16.16
CA SER A 343 -15.03 -19.38 -15.22
C SER A 343 -15.84 -20.60 -15.64
N LYS A 344 -16.86 -20.45 -16.51
CA LYS A 344 -17.64 -21.56 -17.08
C LYS A 344 -17.02 -22.20 -18.31
N ILE A 345 -16.01 -21.57 -18.90
CA ILE A 345 -15.29 -22.09 -20.06
C ILE A 345 -14.33 -23.22 -19.60
N PRO A 346 -14.19 -24.33 -20.35
CA PRO A 346 -13.19 -25.36 -20.07
C PRO A 346 -11.81 -24.78 -19.80
N PHE A 347 -11.11 -25.31 -18.78
CA PHE A 347 -9.82 -24.75 -18.36
C PHE A 347 -8.76 -24.77 -19.46
N SER A 348 -8.79 -25.75 -20.37
CA SER A 348 -7.91 -25.78 -21.55
C SER A 348 -8.04 -24.51 -22.41
N ILE A 349 -9.26 -24.03 -22.61
CA ILE A 349 -9.56 -22.80 -23.37
C ILE A 349 -9.22 -21.56 -22.54
N ARG A 350 -9.56 -21.53 -21.24
CA ARG A 350 -9.15 -20.43 -20.35
C ARG A 350 -7.64 -20.23 -20.34
N LYS A 351 -6.89 -21.33 -20.23
CA LYS A 351 -5.43 -21.37 -20.28
C LYS A 351 -4.94 -20.75 -21.60
N TYR A 352 -5.49 -21.19 -22.73
CA TYR A 352 -5.19 -20.57 -24.03
C TYR A 352 -5.46 -19.06 -24.05
N LEU A 353 -6.63 -18.60 -23.59
CA LEU A 353 -6.97 -17.17 -23.53
C LEU A 353 -6.03 -16.37 -22.62
N LEU A 354 -5.68 -16.90 -21.45
CA LEU A 354 -4.72 -16.30 -20.52
C LEU A 354 -3.32 -16.13 -21.13
N SER A 355 -3.00 -16.83 -22.22
CA SER A 355 -1.72 -16.65 -22.94
C SER A 355 -1.62 -15.34 -23.71
N PHE A 356 -2.76 -14.73 -24.03
CA PHE A 356 -2.83 -13.45 -24.75
C PHE A 356 -3.02 -12.24 -23.82
N VAL A 357 -3.24 -12.46 -22.53
CA VAL A 357 -3.50 -11.38 -21.56
C VAL A 357 -2.21 -10.85 -20.97
N THR A 358 -1.95 -9.55 -21.12
CA THR A 358 -0.96 -8.79 -20.34
C THR A 358 -1.61 -8.33 -19.03
N PHE A 359 -1.04 -8.74 -17.89
CA PHE A 359 -1.49 -8.35 -16.55
C PHE A 359 -0.79 -7.05 -16.12
#